data_AF-A0A7S3HSE8-F1
#
_entry.id   AF-A0A7S3HSE8-F1
#
_cell.length_a   1.000
_cell.length_b   1.000
_cell.length_c   1.000
_cell.angle_alpha   90.00
_cell.angle_beta   90.00
_cell.angle_gamma   90.00
#
_symmetry.space_group_name_H-M   'P 1'
#
loop_
_entity.id
_entity.type
_entity.pdbx_description
1 polymer ?
#
loop_
_entity_poly.entity_id
_entity_poly.type
_entity_poly.pdbx_seq_one_letter_code
_entity_poly.pdbx_strand_id
1 'polypeptide(L)'
;YGMRVQTIYGGSSFDVQADNLRRGVQILVATPGRMLDHITRGTVDLSGIKHVVLDEGDTMLEMGFQKSVESIIRNVKMPGEKSRKAAASALEENYSDDSYDDDEDEETGKAKAAVQMLLFSATMPGWICQLTDKHMQDP
;
A
#
# COMPACT_ATOMS: atom_id res chain seq x y z
N TYR A 1 -6.34 23.85 16.35
CA TYR A 1 -6.09 22.95 15.21
C TYR A 1 -6.49 21.54 15.63
N GLY A 2 -7.33 20.87 14.86
CA GLY A 2 -7.78 19.50 15.12
C GLY A 2 -7.26 18.53 14.06
N MET A 3 -7.03 17.28 14.45
CA MET A 3 -6.64 16.20 13.54
C MET A 3 -7.90 15.68 12.82
N ARG A 4 -7.86 15.52 11.50
CA ARG A 4 -8.98 14.94 10.74
C ARG A 4 -8.71 13.48 10.46
N VAL A 5 -9.64 12.66 10.92
CA VAL A 5 -9.65 11.21 10.73
C VAL A 5 -10.81 10.87 9.81
N GLN A 6 -10.57 10.03 8.82
CA GLN A 6 -11.61 9.49 7.94
C GLN A 6 -11.54 7.97 7.93
N THR A 7 -12.69 7.35 7.70
CA THR A 7 -12.82 5.90 7.59
C THR A 7 -13.43 5.55 6.23
N ILE A 8 -12.90 4.52 5.59
CA ILE A 8 -13.42 4.01 4.32
C ILE A 8 -13.61 2.51 4.38
N TYR A 9 -14.84 2.08 4.13
CA TYR A 9 -15.21 0.67 4.20
C TYR A 9 -16.45 0.38 3.33
N GLY A 10 -16.78 -0.90 3.17
CA GLY A 10 -17.97 -1.36 2.46
C GLY A 10 -19.28 -0.98 3.17
N GLY A 11 -20.42 -1.12 2.50
CA GLY A 11 -21.74 -0.92 3.13
C GLY A 11 -22.13 0.55 3.40
N SER A 12 -21.31 1.52 2.99
CA SER A 12 -21.65 2.95 2.99
C SER A 12 -21.35 3.60 1.64
N SER A 13 -21.90 4.80 1.43
CA SER A 13 -21.81 5.51 0.14
C SER A 13 -20.36 5.85 -0.21
N PHE A 14 -19.94 5.44 -1.41
CA PHE A 14 -18.62 5.75 -1.93
C PHE A 14 -18.44 7.26 -2.14
N ASP A 15 -19.44 7.93 -2.72
CA ASP A 15 -19.31 9.34 -3.09
C ASP A 15 -19.15 10.22 -1.85
N VAL A 16 -19.85 9.89 -0.76
CA VAL A 16 -19.70 10.57 0.53
C VAL A 16 -18.28 10.36 1.10
N GLN A 17 -17.74 9.14 1.01
CA GLN A 17 -16.35 8.88 1.41
C GLN A 17 -15.37 9.68 0.55
N ALA A 18 -15.55 9.72 -0.78
CA ALA A 18 -14.70 10.46 -1.70
C ALA A 18 -14.74 11.97 -1.44
N ASP A 19 -15.92 12.55 -1.20
CA ASP A 19 -16.07 13.97 -0.88
C ASP A 19 -15.40 14.32 0.46
N ASN A 20 -15.48 13.42 1.45
CA ASN A 20 -14.78 13.60 2.72
C ASN A 20 -13.26 13.55 2.55
N LEU A 21 -12.75 12.64 1.71
CA LEU A 21 -11.31 12.54 1.40
C LEU A 21 -10.79 13.80 0.68
N ARG A 22 -11.59 14.40 -0.22
CA ARG A 22 -11.24 15.66 -0.92
C ARG A 22 -11.00 16.85 0.02
N ARG A 23 -11.60 16.84 1.21
CA ARG A 23 -11.36 17.87 2.25
C ARG A 23 -10.01 17.72 2.94
N GLY A 24 -9.26 16.66 2.61
CA GLY A 24 -7.97 16.30 3.17
C GLY A 24 -8.09 15.55 4.49
N VAL A 25 -7.26 14.55 4.66
CA VAL A 25 -7.25 13.63 5.80
C VAL A 25 -5.81 13.51 6.35
N GLN A 26 -5.66 13.40 7.67
CA GLN A 26 -4.37 13.10 8.29
C GLN A 26 -4.25 11.62 8.69
N ILE A 27 -5.36 11.01 9.13
CA ILE A 27 -5.42 9.58 9.44
C ILE A 27 -6.57 8.95 8.68
N LEU A 28 -6.25 7.94 7.88
CA LEU A 28 -7.22 7.16 7.12
C LEU A 28 -7.25 5.73 7.68
N VAL A 29 -8.42 5.26 8.07
CA VAL A 29 -8.64 3.85 8.44
C VAL A 29 -9.46 3.20 7.34
N ALA A 30 -9.03 2.06 6.83
CA ALA A 30 -9.62 1.47 5.64
C ALA A 30 -9.71 -0.05 5.69
N THR A 31 -10.77 -0.62 5.13
CA THR A 31 -10.77 -2.05 4.78
C THR A 31 -10.09 -2.25 3.42
N PRO A 32 -9.31 -3.34 3.21
CA PRO A 32 -8.47 -3.48 2.01
C PRO A 32 -9.21 -3.34 0.69
N GLY A 33 -10.36 -4.01 0.53
CA GLY A 33 -11.14 -3.93 -0.71
C GLY A 33 -11.59 -2.50 -1.04
N ARG A 34 -12.13 -1.78 -0.05
CA ARG A 34 -12.59 -0.40 -0.25
C ARG A 34 -11.42 0.56 -0.47
N MET A 35 -10.30 0.35 0.21
CA MET A 35 -9.07 1.12 0.00
C MET A 35 -8.63 1.03 -1.47
N LEU A 36 -8.59 -0.19 -2.01
CA LEU A 36 -8.20 -0.43 -3.39
C LEU A 36 -9.17 0.23 -4.39
N ASP A 37 -10.47 0.22 -4.11
CA ASP A 37 -11.45 0.98 -4.92
C ASP A 37 -11.11 2.48 -4.98
N HIS A 38 -10.75 3.07 -3.84
CA HIS A 38 -10.42 4.49 -3.75
C HIS A 38 -9.11 4.84 -4.48
N ILE A 39 -8.11 3.96 -4.42
CA ILE A 39 -6.84 4.07 -5.16
C ILE A 39 -7.11 3.99 -6.67
N THR A 40 -7.77 2.93 -7.13
CA THR A 40 -8.05 2.69 -8.56
C THR A 40 -8.87 3.82 -9.19
N ARG A 41 -9.77 4.45 -8.43
CA ARG A 41 -10.59 5.58 -8.90
C ARG A 41 -9.92 6.95 -8.70
N GLY A 42 -8.68 6.99 -8.21
CA GLY A 42 -7.91 8.24 -8.04
C GLY A 42 -8.49 9.18 -6.98
N THR A 43 -9.21 8.66 -6.00
CA THR A 43 -9.85 9.47 -4.93
C THR A 43 -9.00 9.59 -3.67
N VAL A 44 -7.89 8.85 -3.60
CA VAL A 44 -6.88 8.94 -2.54
C VAL A 44 -5.49 8.90 -3.16
N ASP A 45 -4.58 9.74 -2.64
CA ASP A 45 -3.16 9.72 -2.97
C ASP A 45 -2.36 9.29 -1.72
N LEU A 46 -1.58 8.22 -1.85
CA LEU A 46 -0.75 7.66 -0.79
C LEU A 46 0.72 8.07 -0.89
N SER A 47 1.08 8.89 -1.87
CA SER A 47 2.45 9.27 -2.15
C SER A 47 3.15 10.01 -1.00
N GLY A 48 2.36 10.62 -0.09
CA GLY A 48 2.82 11.34 1.09
C GLY A 48 2.73 10.58 2.42
N ILE A 49 2.35 9.30 2.41
CA ILE A 49 2.24 8.49 3.63
C ILE A 49 3.61 8.27 4.26
N LYS A 50 3.67 8.39 5.59
CA LYS A 50 4.87 8.13 6.40
C LYS A 50 4.72 6.94 7.34
N HIS A 51 3.48 6.56 7.64
CA HIS A 51 3.16 5.48 8.56
C HIS A 51 2.08 4.59 7.95
N VAL A 52 2.32 3.28 7.98
CA VAL A 52 1.35 2.25 7.59
C VAL A 52 1.13 1.33 8.76
N VAL A 53 -0.13 1.02 9.06
CA VAL A 53 -0.51 0.03 10.06
C VAL A 53 -1.35 -1.03 9.38
N LEU A 54 -0.94 -2.29 9.51
CA LEU A 54 -1.75 -3.44 9.17
C LEU A 54 -2.21 -4.09 10.47
N ASP A 55 -3.51 -4.17 10.66
CA ASP A 55 -4.12 -4.82 11.82
C ASP A 55 -4.74 -6.15 11.40
N GLU A 56 -4.75 -7.13 12.31
CA GLU A 56 -5.27 -8.49 12.07
C GLU A 56 -4.75 -9.14 10.75
N GLY A 57 -3.43 -9.11 10.55
CA GLY A 57 -2.82 -9.58 9.29
C GLY A 57 -3.15 -11.03 8.92
N ASP A 58 -3.29 -11.91 9.90
CA ASP A 58 -3.72 -13.29 9.69
C ASP A 58 -5.18 -13.40 9.27
N THR A 59 -6.06 -12.59 9.84
CA THR A 59 -7.47 -12.51 9.39
C THR A 59 -7.55 -11.99 7.95
N MET A 60 -6.71 -11.01 7.57
CA MET A 60 -6.64 -10.56 6.17
C MET A 60 -6.22 -11.69 5.21
N LEU A 61 -5.35 -12.60 5.66
CA LEU A 61 -4.96 -13.78 4.89
C LEU A 61 -6.15 -14.74 4.72
N GLU A 62 -6.86 -15.04 5.81
CA GLU A 62 -8.04 -15.92 5.80
C GLU A 62 -9.17 -15.38 4.91
N MET A 63 -9.35 -14.05 4.87
CA MET A 63 -10.34 -13.38 4.04
C MET A 63 -9.94 -13.26 2.56
N GLY A 64 -8.72 -13.68 2.18
CA GLY A 64 -8.26 -13.62 0.80
C GLY A 64 -7.81 -12.23 0.34
N PHE A 65 -7.41 -11.35 1.27
CA PHE A 65 -7.01 -9.96 0.96
C PHE A 65 -5.54 -9.77 0.60
N GLN A 66 -4.75 -10.84 0.47
CA GLN A 66 -3.30 -10.77 0.23
C GLN A 66 -2.96 -9.83 -0.94
N LYS A 67 -3.59 -10.06 -2.10
CA LYS A 67 -3.35 -9.25 -3.31
C LYS A 67 -3.77 -7.79 -3.13
N SER A 68 -4.84 -7.54 -2.39
CA SER A 68 -5.32 -6.19 -2.12
C SER A 68 -4.34 -5.43 -1.23
N VAL A 69 -3.91 -6.05 -0.14
CA VAL A 69 -2.92 -5.49 0.79
C VAL A 69 -1.60 -5.21 0.07
N GLU A 70 -1.09 -6.16 -0.70
CA GLU A 70 0.14 -5.95 -1.48
C GLU A 70 0.02 -4.79 -2.47
N SER A 71 -1.13 -4.67 -3.16
CA SER A 71 -1.37 -3.59 -4.11
C SER A 71 -1.42 -2.23 -3.40
N ILE A 72 -2.07 -2.15 -2.24
CA ILE A 72 -2.11 -0.92 -1.42
C ILE A 72 -0.70 -0.52 -0.98
N ILE A 73 0.10 -1.48 -0.49
CA ILE A 73 1.47 -1.20 -0.02
C ILE A 73 2.37 -0.74 -1.16
N ARG A 74 2.21 -1.26 -2.38
CA ARG A 74 2.95 -0.79 -3.56
C ARG A 74 2.61 0.67 -3.94
N ASN A 75 1.39 1.11 -3.67
CA ASN A 75 1.00 2.51 -3.85
C ASN A 75 1.55 3.44 -2.76
N VAL A 76 2.06 2.87 -1.66
CA VAL A 76 2.84 3.59 -0.66
C VAL A 76 4.31 3.54 -1.10
N LYS A 77 5.02 4.67 -1.07
CA LYS A 77 6.44 4.74 -1.45
C LYS A 77 7.33 4.08 -0.38
N MET A 78 7.35 2.75 -0.33
CA MET A 78 8.09 1.99 0.68
C MET A 78 9.60 2.05 0.41
N PRO A 79 10.44 2.13 1.46
CA PRO A 79 11.89 2.09 1.31
C PRO A 79 12.33 0.67 0.93
N GLY A 80 12.65 0.44 -0.35
CA GLY A 80 13.14 -0.85 -0.84
C GLY A 80 12.92 -1.09 -2.33
N GLU A 81 12.03 -0.34 -2.97
CA GLU A 81 11.68 -0.52 -4.38
C GLU A 81 12.84 -0.17 -5.33
N LYS A 82 13.70 0.79 -4.94
CA LYS A 82 14.85 1.20 -5.76
C LYS A 82 16.06 0.26 -5.68
N SER A 83 16.26 -0.45 -4.57
CA SER A 83 17.39 -1.36 -4.43
C SER A 83 17.19 -2.67 -5.19
N ARG A 84 15.95 -3.03 -5.53
CA ARG A 84 15.61 -4.28 -6.21
C ARG A 84 15.41 -4.14 -7.72
N LYS A 85 14.97 -2.99 -8.26
CA LYS A 85 14.89 -2.79 -9.73
C LYS A 85 16.25 -2.98 -10.42
N ALA A 86 17.35 -2.61 -9.76
CA ALA A 86 18.72 -2.86 -10.25
C ALA A 86 19.15 -4.35 -10.20
N ALA A 87 18.52 -5.16 -9.35
CA ALA A 87 18.81 -6.60 -9.23
C ALA A 87 17.84 -7.47 -10.03
N ALA A 88 16.61 -7.01 -10.25
CA ALA A 88 15.55 -7.71 -10.99
C ALA A 88 15.73 -7.59 -12.52
N SER A 89 16.26 -6.47 -13.03
CA SER A 89 16.56 -6.32 -14.46
C SER A 89 17.63 -7.31 -14.97
N ALA A 90 18.34 -8.00 -14.07
CA ALA A 90 19.31 -9.04 -14.41
C ALA A 90 18.69 -10.46 -14.53
N LEU A 91 17.38 -10.63 -14.24
CA LEU A 91 16.73 -11.95 -14.14
C LEU A 91 15.48 -12.13 -15.02
N GLU A 92 14.99 -11.09 -15.71
CA GLU A 92 13.78 -11.13 -16.54
C GLU A 92 14.05 -11.33 -18.05
N GLU A 93 15.02 -12.17 -18.43
CA GLU A 93 15.11 -12.67 -19.82
C GLU A 93 14.31 -13.98 -20.05
N ASN A 94 13.52 -14.47 -19.09
CA ASN A 94 12.93 -15.82 -19.20
C ASN A 94 11.53 -16.02 -18.58
N TYR A 95 10.60 -15.07 -18.73
CA TYR A 95 9.16 -15.41 -18.66
C TYR A 95 8.31 -14.36 -19.37
N SER A 96 7.85 -14.70 -20.57
CA SER A 96 7.02 -13.86 -21.43
C SER A 96 5.56 -13.77 -20.95
N ASP A 97 4.96 -12.63 -21.30
CA ASP A 97 3.53 -12.39 -21.57
C ASP A 97 2.63 -11.94 -20.40
N ASP A 98 2.52 -10.62 -20.18
CA ASP A 98 1.35 -9.83 -20.61
C ASP A 98 1.49 -8.37 -20.14
N SER A 99 1.29 -7.45 -21.09
CA SER A 99 1.56 -6.00 -21.02
C SER A 99 0.77 -5.25 -19.94
N TYR A 100 1.48 -4.47 -19.12
CA TYR A 100 0.96 -3.26 -18.47
C TYR A 100 1.92 -2.10 -18.76
N ASP A 101 1.35 -1.01 -19.27
CA ASP A 101 2.03 0.21 -19.70
C ASP A 101 3.04 0.75 -18.66
N ASP A 102 4.24 1.06 -19.15
CA ASP A 102 5.32 1.71 -18.42
C ASP A 102 5.22 3.23 -18.66
N ASP A 103 4.68 3.97 -17.70
CA ASP A 103 4.81 5.42 -17.67
C ASP A 103 6.21 5.76 -17.11
N GLU A 104 7.13 6.10 -18.02
CA GLU A 104 8.43 6.69 -17.71
C GLU A 104 8.25 8.12 -17.16
N ASP A 105 8.27 8.27 -15.83
CA ASP A 105 8.49 9.58 -15.22
C ASP A 105 9.94 9.72 -14.76
N GLU A 106 10.68 10.50 -15.55
CA GLU A 106 12.04 10.95 -15.31
C GLU A 106 12.09 12.00 -14.18
N GLU A 107 13.12 11.84 -13.33
CA GLU A 107 13.83 12.88 -12.57
C GLU A 107 13.20 13.55 -11.32
N THR A 108 13.85 13.33 -10.17
CA THR A 108 14.62 14.35 -9.42
C THR A 108 15.00 13.84 -8.02
N GLY A 109 16.31 13.86 -7.74
CA GLY A 109 16.94 13.29 -6.55
C GLY A 109 16.70 14.06 -5.25
N LYS A 110 15.58 13.79 -4.58
CA LYS A 110 15.48 13.95 -3.12
C LYS A 110 15.40 12.57 -2.47
N ALA A 111 16.30 12.30 -1.51
CA ALA A 111 16.22 11.12 -0.66
C ALA A 111 14.84 11.12 0.03
N LYS A 112 13.94 10.25 -0.45
CA LYS A 112 12.58 10.13 0.07
C LYS A 112 12.66 9.47 1.45
N ALA A 113 12.06 10.10 2.46
CA ALA A 113 12.03 9.59 3.82
C ALA A 113 11.45 8.18 3.86
N ALA A 114 12.04 7.30 4.67
CA ALA A 114 11.57 5.94 4.87
C ALA A 114 10.16 5.94 5.48
N VAL A 115 9.27 5.10 4.95
CA VAL A 115 7.95 4.82 5.52
C VAL A 115 8.12 3.83 6.67
N GLN A 116 7.55 4.14 7.84
CA GLN A 116 7.49 3.22 8.96
C GLN A 116 6.23 2.35 8.84
N MET A 117 6.39 1.04 9.01
CA MET A 117 5.28 0.09 8.97
C MET A 117 5.16 -0.63 10.31
N LEU A 118 3.93 -0.80 10.79
CA LEU A 118 3.58 -1.64 11.93
C LEU A 118 2.61 -2.71 11.46
N LEU A 119 2.82 -3.94 11.92
CA LEU A 119 1.95 -5.08 11.63
C LEU A 119 1.53 -5.75 12.94
N PHE A 120 0.22 -5.89 13.13
CA PHE A 120 -0.38 -6.67 14.20
C PHE A 120 -1.00 -7.94 13.62
N SER A 121 -0.68 -9.08 14.23
CA SER A 121 -1.22 -10.38 13.85
C SER A 121 -1.15 -11.32 15.04
N ALA A 122 -2.14 -12.20 15.21
CA ALA A 122 -2.11 -13.20 16.27
C ALA A 122 -1.21 -14.39 15.90
N THR A 123 -1.05 -14.66 14.61
CA THR A 123 -0.22 -15.73 14.05
C THR A 123 0.75 -15.21 12.99
N MET A 124 1.78 -16.01 12.67
CA MET A 124 2.78 -15.68 11.64
C MET A 124 2.79 -16.73 10.51
N PRO A 125 1.72 -16.83 9.70
CA PRO A 125 1.70 -17.69 8.52
C PRO A 125 2.72 -17.20 7.49
N GLY A 126 3.11 -18.09 6.56
CA GLY A 126 4.20 -17.81 5.61
C GLY A 126 4.03 -16.52 4.79
N TRP A 127 2.79 -16.14 4.46
CA TRP A 127 2.51 -14.87 3.78
C TRP A 127 2.86 -13.66 4.64
N ILE A 128 2.59 -13.69 5.95
CA ILE A 128 2.95 -12.60 6.86
C ILE A 128 4.46 -12.48 6.95
N CYS A 129 5.18 -13.60 7.13
CA CYS A 129 6.65 -13.59 7.14
C CYS A 129 7.22 -12.95 5.87
N GLN A 130 6.69 -13.34 4.69
CA GLN A 130 7.09 -12.77 3.40
C GLN A 130 6.79 -11.26 3.31
N LEU A 131 5.66 -10.82 3.87
CA LEU A 131 5.28 -9.42 3.89
C LEU A 131 6.25 -8.58 4.75
N THR A 132 6.56 -9.05 5.96
CA THR A 132 7.57 -8.44 6.85
C THR A 132 8.93 -8.38 6.20
N ASP A 133 9.43 -9.50 5.66
CA ASP A 133 10.76 -9.58 5.04
C ASP A 133 10.90 -8.64 3.83
N LYS A 134 9.79 -8.42 3.11
CA LYS A 134 9.78 -7.60 1.89
C LYS A 134 9.66 -6.10 2.18
N HIS A 135 8.92 -5.71 3.22
CA HIS A 135 8.46 -4.33 3.38
C HIS A 135 8.84 -3.68 4.72
N MET A 136 9.32 -4.44 5.70
CA MET A 136 9.71 -3.92 7.02
C MET A 136 11.23 -3.90 7.15
N GLN A 137 11.77 -2.83 7.73
CA GLN A 137 13.19 -2.72 8.06
C GLN A 137 13.36 -3.06 9.54
N ASP A 138 14.07 -4.14 9.84
CA ASP A 138 14.30 -4.65 11.21
C ASP A 138 12.98 -4.83 12.00
N PRO A 139 12.11 -5.76 11.56
CA PRO A 139 10.74 -5.94 12.05
C PRO A 139 10.62 -6.39 13.51
#